data_AF-A9VCM6-F1
#
_entry.id   AF-A9VCM6-F1
#
_cell.length_a   1.000
_cell.length_b   1.000
_cell.length_c   1.000
_cell.angle_alpha   90.00
_cell.angle_beta   90.00
_cell.angle_gamma   90.00
#
_symmetry.space_group_name_H-M   'P 1'
#
loop_
_entity.id
_entity.type
_entity.pdbx_description
1 polymer ?
#
loop_
_entity_poly.entity_id
_entity_poly.type
_entity_poly.pdbx_seq_one_letter_code
_entity_poly.pdbx_strand_id
1 'polypeptide(L)'
;MDESFLDDQGFFPLDPTAAQDAMATRYTQRYVDQQRMEARRAEVQRQDQLQSLRIDTVLNANAASDERVEAKRRARLMAELQRERELEDRIISDQQRREDHARMQEQEERLAAELLRIETERERDARYRQQLRATDPELRELERKLNAAYVTKERHQQIVHQQGMTATARLEDLEMARIERELREQAEAEEREQERARWEEQKKYQSELEEQLEDQEARKLKAYEEFLKEKLVIDEIVQRIYEEDRQVAQAQMEKQRAAKSEMDDFMRQRQAWQRYEEEQMREENERILKHAHEKQEQERERMRGLLEREEQKEHLREQLADKLRREREEQEEMDRIRLELAEEEMRDRERQRERMETEQRIRQRLALQQAAEEDLAAKAARLERERAEEEAFRVAMLEKFALDDRLEQMNAQRRRMKRQEHTRAVEALIEERRARKEFERQQEQRQDMTMRQAEEARRRVIEEERQRLLAEHATKLLGFLPKSVFRGTEEAAQLGPEFAETYSRRPQHDMYDAY
;
A
#
# COMPACT_ATOMS: atom_id res chain seq x y z
N MET A 1 79.07 -89.49 -46.90
CA MET A 1 79.41 -90.89 -46.61
C MET A 1 79.52 -91.58 -47.96
N ASP A 2 80.72 -92.08 -48.21
CA ASP A 2 81.18 -92.93 -49.31
C ASP A 2 80.21 -94.11 -49.59
N GLU A 3 80.26 -94.87 -50.69
CA GLU A 3 81.40 -95.66 -51.14
C GLU A 3 81.08 -96.41 -52.47
N SER A 4 82.08 -96.47 -53.38
CA SER A 4 82.56 -97.57 -54.26
C SER A 4 81.61 -98.55 -55.01
N PHE A 5 81.98 -99.28 -56.07
CA PHE A 5 82.96 -99.34 -57.19
C PHE A 5 82.83 -100.78 -57.79
N LEU A 6 83.33 -100.98 -59.03
CA LEU A 6 83.68 -102.25 -59.75
C LEU A 6 82.57 -102.99 -60.52
N ASP A 7 82.67 -103.43 -61.79
CA ASP A 7 83.68 -103.73 -62.84
C ASP A 7 83.75 -105.22 -63.24
N ASP A 8 84.15 -105.40 -64.50
CA ASP A 8 84.64 -106.60 -65.21
C ASP A 8 83.64 -107.69 -65.67
N GLN A 9 83.89 -108.47 -66.73
CA GLN A 9 84.59 -108.34 -68.03
C GLN A 9 84.46 -109.72 -68.74
N GLY A 10 84.62 -109.77 -70.07
CA GLY A 10 85.48 -110.80 -70.67
C GLY A 10 84.89 -111.99 -71.44
N PHE A 11 85.16 -111.98 -72.77
CA PHE A 11 85.96 -113.00 -73.49
C PHE A 11 85.29 -114.21 -74.23
N PHE A 12 85.07 -114.08 -75.56
CA PHE A 12 85.76 -114.74 -76.72
C PHE A 12 86.34 -116.20 -76.62
N PRO A 13 86.75 -116.93 -77.71
CA PRO A 13 86.57 -116.80 -79.20
C PRO A 13 86.64 -118.14 -80.06
N LEU A 14 86.80 -117.99 -81.41
CA LEU A 14 87.43 -118.87 -82.47
C LEU A 14 86.73 -120.22 -82.81
N ASP A 15 86.61 -120.77 -84.04
CA ASP A 15 87.30 -120.70 -85.36
C ASP A 15 86.46 -121.57 -86.38
N PRO A 16 86.87 -121.91 -87.63
CA PRO A 16 86.86 -121.14 -88.89
C PRO A 16 86.14 -121.91 -90.04
N THR A 17 86.43 -121.57 -91.32
CA THR A 17 86.07 -122.22 -92.62
C THR A 17 84.95 -121.52 -93.41
N ALA A 18 85.33 -120.69 -94.38
CA ALA A 18 85.63 -121.05 -95.77
C ALA A 18 84.32 -121.20 -96.56
N ALA A 19 83.87 -120.12 -97.18
CA ALA A 19 84.29 -119.70 -98.53
C ALA A 19 83.34 -120.29 -99.57
N GLN A 20 82.75 -119.37 -100.33
CA GLN A 20 82.16 -119.60 -101.63
C GLN A 20 80.87 -120.42 -101.62
N ASP A 21 79.78 -119.77 -101.22
CA ASP A 21 78.61 -119.77 -102.09
C ASP A 21 77.80 -118.50 -101.82
N ALA A 22 77.99 -117.53 -102.70
CA ALA A 22 77.16 -116.34 -102.79
C ALA A 22 75.73 -116.79 -103.13
N MET A 23 74.77 -116.45 -102.26
CA MET A 23 73.34 -116.14 -102.52
C MET A 23 72.30 -116.79 -101.57
N ALA A 24 72.62 -117.70 -100.62
CA ALA A 24 71.56 -118.42 -99.86
C ALA A 24 71.51 -118.28 -98.29
N THR A 25 72.61 -118.03 -97.55
CA THR A 25 72.61 -118.14 -96.07
C THR A 25 72.40 -116.82 -95.31
N ARG A 26 71.42 -115.99 -95.73
CA ARG A 26 71.04 -114.74 -95.04
C ARG A 26 69.68 -114.79 -94.34
N TYR A 27 68.96 -115.92 -94.36
CA TYR A 27 67.53 -115.93 -94.04
C TYR A 27 67.14 -116.35 -92.60
N THR A 28 67.88 -117.23 -91.89
CA THR A 28 67.42 -117.80 -90.59
C THR A 28 67.99 -117.14 -89.32
N GLN A 29 69.24 -116.68 -89.32
CA GLN A 29 69.84 -115.96 -88.17
C GLN A 29 69.14 -114.62 -87.90
N ARG A 30 68.50 -114.06 -88.94
CA ARG A 30 67.67 -112.86 -88.85
C ARG A 30 66.44 -113.01 -87.95
N TYR A 31 65.87 -114.22 -87.77
CA TYR A 31 64.59 -114.40 -87.09
C TYR A 31 64.68 -114.43 -85.55
N VAL A 32 65.70 -115.06 -84.97
CA VAL A 32 65.91 -115.13 -83.51
C VAL A 32 66.44 -113.81 -82.95
N ASP A 33 67.35 -113.17 -83.69
CA ASP A 33 67.77 -111.80 -83.39
C ASP A 33 66.58 -110.83 -83.52
N GLN A 34 65.63 -111.09 -84.42
CA GLN A 34 64.35 -110.37 -84.48
C GLN A 34 63.57 -110.44 -83.16
N GLN A 35 63.38 -111.63 -82.60
CA GLN A 35 62.58 -111.84 -81.36
C GLN A 35 63.21 -111.23 -80.09
N ARG A 36 64.53 -111.34 -79.91
CA ARG A 36 65.22 -110.68 -78.77
C ARG A 36 65.28 -109.17 -78.92
N MET A 37 65.41 -108.69 -80.15
CA MET A 37 65.26 -107.27 -80.46
C MET A 37 63.83 -106.82 -80.22
N GLU A 38 62.81 -107.64 -80.50
CA GLU A 38 61.39 -107.38 -80.19
C GLU A 38 61.11 -107.33 -78.68
N ALA A 39 61.64 -108.25 -77.87
CA ALA A 39 61.47 -108.23 -76.42
C ALA A 39 62.18 -107.03 -75.75
N ARG A 40 63.41 -106.70 -76.17
CA ARG A 40 64.09 -105.48 -75.73
C ARG A 40 63.36 -104.23 -76.21
N ARG A 41 62.79 -104.24 -77.42
CA ARG A 41 61.90 -103.17 -77.89
C ARG A 41 60.64 -103.07 -77.02
N ALA A 42 60.04 -104.18 -76.59
CA ALA A 42 58.84 -104.19 -75.76
C ALA A 42 59.11 -103.71 -74.31
N GLU A 43 60.26 -104.05 -73.72
CA GLU A 43 60.65 -103.58 -72.39
C GLU A 43 61.04 -102.10 -72.40
N VAL A 44 61.78 -101.65 -73.42
CA VAL A 44 62.03 -100.22 -73.67
C VAL A 44 60.71 -99.49 -73.86
N GLN A 45 59.78 -100.02 -74.66
CA GLN A 45 58.43 -99.45 -74.81
C GLN A 45 57.67 -99.36 -73.49
N ARG A 46 57.78 -100.35 -72.59
CA ARG A 46 57.12 -100.34 -71.28
C ARG A 46 57.76 -99.33 -70.33
N GLN A 47 59.09 -99.23 -70.32
CA GLN A 47 59.81 -98.21 -69.54
C GLN A 47 59.49 -96.81 -70.06
N ASP A 48 59.44 -96.63 -71.39
CA ASP A 48 59.01 -95.39 -72.04
C ASP A 48 57.55 -95.06 -71.67
N GLN A 49 56.65 -96.03 -71.63
CA GLN A 49 55.26 -95.84 -71.18
C GLN A 49 55.18 -95.43 -69.71
N LEU A 50 55.95 -96.07 -68.81
CA LEU A 50 55.98 -95.70 -67.39
C LEU A 50 56.63 -94.33 -67.17
N GLN A 51 57.66 -93.99 -67.93
CA GLN A 51 58.26 -92.67 -67.94
C GLN A 51 57.25 -91.63 -68.46
N SER A 52 56.53 -91.93 -69.54
CA SER A 52 55.46 -91.09 -70.07
C SER A 52 54.35 -90.88 -69.04
N LEU A 53 53.86 -91.94 -68.38
CA LEU A 53 52.84 -91.83 -67.34
C LEU A 53 53.33 -91.03 -66.13
N ARG A 54 54.58 -91.22 -65.70
CA ARG A 54 55.17 -90.44 -64.60
C ARG A 54 55.28 -88.96 -64.98
N ILE A 55 55.73 -88.67 -66.21
CA ILE A 55 55.75 -87.32 -66.76
C ILE A 55 54.32 -86.75 -66.78
N ASP A 56 53.33 -87.51 -67.27
CA ASP A 56 51.93 -87.10 -67.30
C ASP A 56 51.35 -86.86 -65.89
N THR A 57 51.69 -87.67 -64.89
CA THR A 57 51.24 -87.43 -63.50
C THR A 57 51.82 -86.14 -62.92
N VAL A 58 53.10 -85.84 -63.19
CA VAL A 58 53.74 -84.60 -62.76
C VAL A 58 53.18 -83.40 -63.53
N LEU A 59 52.97 -83.54 -64.83
CA LEU A 59 52.33 -82.52 -65.66
C LEU A 59 50.91 -82.22 -65.20
N ASN A 60 50.12 -83.25 -64.88
CA ASN A 60 48.75 -83.09 -64.36
C ASN A 60 48.73 -82.45 -62.95
N ALA A 61 49.68 -82.81 -62.07
CA ALA A 61 49.79 -82.20 -60.75
C ALA A 61 50.22 -80.72 -60.84
N ASN A 62 51.14 -80.40 -61.77
CA ASN A 62 51.54 -79.03 -62.07
C ASN A 62 50.37 -78.24 -62.69
N ALA A 63 49.65 -78.81 -63.66
CA ALA A 63 48.47 -78.18 -64.25
C ALA A 63 47.38 -77.90 -63.20
N ALA A 64 47.09 -78.83 -62.29
CA ALA A 64 46.14 -78.62 -61.21
C ALA A 64 46.62 -77.58 -60.16
N SER A 65 47.94 -77.50 -59.92
CA SER A 65 48.53 -76.46 -59.08
C SER A 65 48.45 -75.09 -59.75
N ASP A 66 48.74 -75.03 -61.04
CA ASP A 66 48.65 -73.81 -61.85
C ASP A 66 47.20 -73.31 -61.91
N GLU A 67 46.22 -74.18 -62.14
CA GLU A 67 44.80 -73.84 -62.06
C GLU A 67 44.39 -73.28 -60.69
N ARG A 68 44.91 -73.84 -59.59
CA ARG A 68 44.65 -73.33 -58.23
C ARG A 68 45.32 -71.98 -57.98
N VAL A 69 46.55 -71.79 -58.47
CA VAL A 69 47.27 -70.52 -58.38
C VAL A 69 46.53 -69.46 -59.21
N GLU A 70 46.09 -69.80 -60.41
CA GLU A 70 45.25 -68.95 -61.24
C GLU A 70 43.92 -68.62 -60.56
N ALA A 71 43.22 -69.60 -59.98
CA ALA A 71 41.98 -69.39 -59.24
C ALA A 71 42.20 -68.45 -58.04
N LYS A 72 43.30 -68.60 -57.29
CA LYS A 72 43.66 -67.68 -56.19
C LYS A 72 44.01 -66.29 -56.71
N ARG A 73 44.71 -66.16 -57.83
CA ARG A 73 44.99 -64.86 -58.47
C ARG A 73 43.70 -64.18 -58.92
N ARG A 74 42.79 -64.91 -59.57
CA ARG A 74 41.46 -64.43 -59.96
C ARG A 74 40.65 -63.99 -58.74
N ALA A 75 40.64 -64.78 -57.67
CA ALA A 75 39.93 -64.43 -56.43
C ALA A 75 40.51 -63.18 -55.74
N ARG A 76 41.85 -63.02 -55.72
CA ARG A 76 42.50 -61.82 -55.20
C ARG A 76 42.16 -60.59 -56.03
N LEU A 77 42.25 -60.70 -57.35
CA LEU A 77 41.87 -59.62 -58.28
C LEU A 77 40.41 -59.21 -58.08
N MET A 78 39.49 -60.18 -57.94
CA MET A 78 38.08 -59.89 -57.66
C MET A 78 37.87 -59.23 -56.30
N ALA A 79 38.62 -59.64 -55.27
CA ALA A 79 38.55 -59.02 -53.95
C ALA A 79 39.15 -57.59 -53.94
N GLU A 80 40.21 -57.34 -54.70
CA GLU A 80 40.78 -56.01 -54.90
C GLU A 80 39.80 -55.11 -55.64
N LEU A 81 39.22 -55.57 -56.75
CA LEU A 81 38.15 -54.86 -57.47
C LEU A 81 36.93 -54.57 -56.59
N GLN A 82 36.53 -55.49 -55.72
CA GLN A 82 35.44 -55.26 -54.78
C GLN A 82 35.79 -54.18 -53.75
N ARG A 83 37.01 -54.20 -53.20
CA ARG A 83 37.47 -53.16 -52.27
C ARG A 83 37.57 -51.79 -52.95
N GLU A 84 38.07 -51.74 -54.19
CA GLU A 84 38.11 -50.51 -54.97
C GLU A 84 36.71 -49.95 -55.18
N ARG A 85 35.74 -50.79 -55.57
CA ARG A 85 34.33 -50.38 -55.69
C ARG A 85 33.74 -49.89 -54.38
N GLU A 86 33.97 -50.60 -53.27
CA GLU A 86 33.49 -50.16 -51.96
C GLU A 86 34.09 -48.81 -51.53
N LEU A 87 35.36 -48.55 -51.88
CA LEU A 87 36.01 -47.27 -51.62
C LEU A 87 35.44 -46.17 -52.53
N GLU A 88 35.24 -46.46 -53.81
CA GLU A 88 34.58 -45.54 -54.75
C GLU A 88 33.17 -45.19 -54.28
N ASP A 89 32.35 -46.18 -53.90
CA ASP A 89 31.01 -45.98 -53.38
C ASP A 89 31.01 -45.13 -52.11
N ARG A 90 31.97 -45.35 -51.19
CA ARG A 90 32.13 -44.52 -50.00
C ARG A 90 32.48 -43.08 -50.36
N ILE A 91 33.43 -42.87 -51.25
CA ILE A 91 33.84 -41.52 -51.71
C ILE A 91 32.64 -40.81 -52.35
N ILE A 92 31.89 -41.49 -53.22
CA ILE A 92 30.70 -40.95 -53.86
C ILE A 92 29.64 -40.61 -52.81
N SER A 93 29.38 -41.51 -51.85
CA SER A 93 28.40 -41.28 -50.79
C SER A 93 28.79 -40.12 -49.86
N ASP A 94 30.08 -39.96 -49.54
CA ASP A 94 30.58 -38.88 -48.71
C ASP A 94 30.57 -37.54 -49.47
N GLN A 95 30.85 -37.56 -50.78
CA GLN A 95 30.67 -36.40 -51.65
C GLN A 95 29.20 -35.98 -51.70
N GLN A 96 28.28 -36.92 -51.93
CA GLN A 96 26.84 -36.65 -51.91
C GLN A 96 26.38 -36.08 -50.56
N ARG A 97 26.82 -36.66 -49.43
CA ARG A 97 26.51 -36.12 -48.10
C ARG A 97 27.03 -34.70 -47.90
N ARG A 98 28.23 -34.38 -48.40
CA ARG A 98 28.79 -33.02 -48.33
C ARG A 98 28.00 -32.05 -49.19
N GLU A 99 27.62 -32.45 -50.40
CA GLU A 99 26.78 -31.64 -51.28
C GLU A 99 25.39 -31.40 -50.67
N ASP A 100 24.75 -32.44 -50.13
CA ASP A 100 23.46 -32.34 -49.46
C ASP A 100 23.55 -31.44 -48.22
N HIS A 101 24.60 -31.59 -47.42
CA HIS A 101 24.82 -30.74 -46.26
C HIS A 101 25.05 -29.27 -46.65
N ALA A 102 25.84 -29.01 -47.69
CA ALA A 102 26.06 -27.66 -48.21
C ALA A 102 24.76 -27.04 -48.74
N ARG A 103 23.93 -27.82 -49.45
CA ARG A 103 22.61 -27.37 -49.93
C ARG A 103 21.66 -27.05 -48.76
N MET A 104 21.66 -27.86 -47.71
CA MET A 104 20.87 -27.61 -46.50
C MET A 104 21.33 -26.33 -45.80
N GLN A 105 22.65 -26.15 -45.63
CA GLN A 105 23.21 -24.92 -45.05
C GLN A 105 22.84 -23.68 -45.87
N GLU A 106 22.93 -23.75 -47.20
CA GLU A 106 22.55 -22.62 -48.06
C GLU A 106 21.05 -22.28 -47.94
N GLN A 107 20.18 -23.28 -47.80
CA GLN A 107 18.76 -23.06 -47.56
C GLN A 107 18.51 -22.45 -46.17
N GLU A 108 19.20 -22.93 -45.13
CA GLU A 108 19.12 -22.39 -43.78
C GLU A 108 19.63 -20.94 -43.72
N GLU A 109 20.74 -20.62 -44.37
CA GLU A 109 21.28 -19.25 -44.46
C GLU A 109 20.32 -18.31 -45.19
N ARG A 110 19.72 -18.76 -46.30
CA ARG A 110 18.70 -17.99 -47.03
C ARG A 110 17.48 -17.73 -46.14
N LEU A 111 16.99 -18.76 -45.45
CA LEU A 111 15.87 -18.62 -44.52
C LEU A 111 16.22 -17.67 -43.37
N ALA A 112 17.41 -17.81 -42.77
CA ALA A 112 17.89 -16.94 -41.70
C ALA A 112 18.01 -15.48 -42.17
N ALA A 113 18.50 -15.24 -43.38
CA ALA A 113 18.59 -13.91 -43.96
C ALA A 113 17.19 -13.29 -44.22
N GLU A 114 16.23 -14.08 -44.70
CA GLU A 114 14.84 -13.63 -44.88
C GLU A 114 14.16 -13.34 -43.53
N LEU A 115 14.35 -14.21 -42.53
CA LEU A 115 13.84 -13.98 -41.17
C LEU A 115 14.43 -12.71 -40.57
N LEU A 116 15.75 -12.52 -40.65
CA LEU A 116 16.40 -11.30 -40.17
C LEU A 116 15.89 -10.05 -40.90
N ARG A 117 15.64 -10.14 -42.21
CA ARG A 117 15.05 -9.05 -42.98
C ARG A 117 13.66 -8.70 -42.45
N ILE A 118 12.80 -9.71 -42.25
CA ILE A 118 11.45 -9.51 -41.70
C ILE A 118 11.52 -8.90 -40.29
N GLU A 119 12.42 -9.38 -39.43
CA GLU A 119 12.61 -8.85 -38.08
C GLU A 119 13.08 -7.39 -38.10
N THR A 120 14.09 -7.07 -38.90
CA THR A 120 14.59 -5.69 -39.01
C THR A 120 13.56 -4.73 -39.62
N GLU A 121 12.76 -5.18 -40.58
CA GLU A 121 11.61 -4.41 -41.11
C GLU A 121 10.56 -4.19 -40.00
N ARG A 122 10.19 -5.22 -39.24
CA ARG A 122 9.27 -5.10 -38.09
C ARG A 122 9.78 -4.14 -37.02
N GLU A 123 11.06 -4.21 -36.68
CA GLU A 123 11.67 -3.29 -35.70
C GLU A 123 11.68 -1.84 -36.20
N ARG A 124 11.99 -1.62 -37.48
CA ARG A 124 11.94 -0.29 -38.09
C ARG A 124 10.52 0.26 -38.05
N ASP A 125 9.53 -0.54 -38.42
CA ASP A 125 8.11 -0.17 -38.37
C ASP A 125 7.64 0.13 -36.95
N ALA A 126 8.05 -0.69 -35.97
CA ALA A 126 7.74 -0.46 -34.57
C ALA A 126 8.35 0.85 -34.04
N ARG A 127 9.62 1.11 -34.35
CA ARG A 127 10.31 2.36 -33.98
C ARG A 127 9.67 3.57 -34.67
N TYR A 128 9.30 3.43 -35.94
CA TYR A 128 8.61 4.48 -36.68
C TYR A 128 7.24 4.78 -36.06
N ARG A 129 6.43 3.76 -35.74
CA ARG A 129 5.16 3.91 -35.02
C ARG A 129 5.34 4.54 -33.64
N GLN A 130 6.38 4.14 -32.89
CA GLN A 130 6.71 4.76 -31.61
C GLN A 130 7.05 6.25 -31.77
N GLN A 131 7.83 6.61 -32.79
CA GLN A 131 8.12 8.00 -33.11
C GLN A 131 6.82 8.75 -33.45
N LEU A 132 5.94 8.18 -34.29
CA LEU A 132 4.65 8.78 -34.62
C LEU A 132 3.78 8.99 -33.38
N ARG A 133 3.65 8.01 -32.47
CA ARG A 133 2.94 8.18 -31.18
C ARG A 133 3.49 9.36 -30.38
N ALA A 134 4.82 9.53 -30.37
CA ALA A 134 5.47 10.63 -29.68
C ALA A 134 5.26 11.98 -30.39
N THR A 135 5.32 12.05 -31.72
CA THR A 135 5.27 13.31 -32.48
C THR A 135 3.87 13.76 -32.87
N ASP A 136 2.97 12.85 -33.25
CA ASP A 136 1.66 13.18 -33.79
C ASP A 136 0.65 13.53 -32.67
N PRO A 137 -0.02 14.69 -32.76
CA PRO A 137 -0.92 15.17 -31.71
C PRO A 137 -2.15 14.27 -31.54
N GLU A 138 -2.71 13.73 -32.64
CA GLU A 138 -3.90 12.86 -32.59
C GLU A 138 -3.66 11.58 -31.79
N LEU A 139 -2.53 10.90 -32.02
CA LEU A 139 -2.16 9.69 -31.30
C LEU A 139 -1.88 9.99 -29.82
N ARG A 140 -1.20 11.10 -29.54
CA ARG A 140 -0.92 11.53 -28.16
C ARG A 140 -2.19 11.87 -27.38
N GLU A 141 -3.16 12.52 -28.03
CA GLU A 141 -4.47 12.79 -27.42
C GLU A 141 -5.26 11.51 -27.18
N LEU A 142 -5.23 10.57 -28.13
CA LEU A 142 -5.81 9.24 -27.96
C LEU A 142 -5.21 8.52 -26.76
N GLU A 143 -3.88 8.44 -26.66
CA GLU A 143 -3.17 7.83 -25.53
C GLU A 143 -3.53 8.50 -24.20
N ARG A 144 -3.63 9.83 -24.15
CA ARG A 144 -4.08 10.55 -22.95
C ARG A 144 -5.50 10.16 -22.55
N LYS A 145 -6.43 10.06 -23.51
CA LYS A 145 -7.82 9.63 -23.24
C LYS A 145 -7.89 8.18 -22.79
N LEU A 146 -7.09 7.28 -23.38
CA LEU A 146 -6.98 5.89 -22.96
C LEU A 146 -6.42 5.77 -21.55
N ASN A 147 -5.33 6.47 -21.23
CA ASN A 147 -4.74 6.50 -19.91
C ASN A 147 -5.71 7.06 -18.86
N ALA A 148 -6.43 8.14 -19.19
CA ALA A 148 -7.47 8.68 -18.32
C ALA A 148 -8.58 7.64 -18.06
N ALA A 149 -9.01 6.88 -19.07
CA ALA A 149 -9.99 5.81 -18.90
C ALA A 149 -9.48 4.69 -17.98
N TYR A 150 -8.20 4.30 -18.07
CA TYR A 150 -7.60 3.35 -17.11
C TYR A 150 -7.64 3.88 -15.69
N VAL A 151 -7.25 5.14 -15.47
CA VAL A 151 -7.28 5.78 -14.14
C VAL A 151 -8.72 5.85 -13.61
N THR A 152 -9.71 6.17 -14.45
CA THR A 152 -11.12 6.19 -14.04
C THR A 152 -11.63 4.80 -13.68
N LYS A 153 -11.25 3.76 -14.45
CA LYS A 153 -11.59 2.37 -14.13
C LYS A 153 -10.98 1.93 -12.80
N GLU A 154 -9.71 2.22 -12.57
CA GLU A 154 -9.03 1.92 -11.29
C GLU A 154 -9.67 2.66 -10.13
N ARG A 155 -9.98 3.95 -10.30
CA ARG A 155 -10.69 4.75 -9.30
C ARG A 155 -12.06 4.15 -8.99
N HIS A 156 -12.81 3.70 -9.99
CA HIS A 156 -14.09 3.04 -9.78
C HIS A 156 -13.93 1.75 -8.96
N GLN A 157 -12.92 0.93 -9.27
CA GLN A 157 -12.60 -0.27 -8.48
C GLN A 157 -12.24 0.08 -7.02
N GLN A 158 -11.48 1.14 -6.79
CA GLN A 158 -11.16 1.63 -5.45
C GLN A 158 -12.41 2.09 -4.69
N ILE A 159 -13.33 2.82 -5.34
CA ILE A 159 -14.58 3.26 -4.74
C ILE A 159 -15.44 2.05 -4.37
N VAL A 160 -15.60 1.07 -5.26
CA VAL A 160 -16.36 -0.15 -4.99
C VAL A 160 -15.74 -0.92 -3.82
N HIS A 161 -14.41 -1.05 -3.80
CA HIS A 161 -13.69 -1.67 -2.69
C HIS A 161 -13.92 -0.92 -1.37
N GLN A 162 -13.80 0.40 -1.35
CA GLN A 162 -14.04 1.23 -0.17
C GLN A 162 -15.50 1.14 0.30
N GLN A 163 -16.47 1.09 -0.62
CA GLN A 163 -17.86 0.85 -0.29
C GLN A 163 -18.08 -0.54 0.33
N GLY A 164 -17.42 -1.58 -0.17
CA GLY A 164 -17.41 -2.91 0.46
C GLY A 164 -16.82 -2.91 1.87
N MET A 165 -15.69 -2.22 2.06
CA MET A 165 -15.03 -2.07 3.36
C MET A 165 -15.90 -1.29 4.36
N THR A 166 -16.55 -0.22 3.92
CA THR A 166 -17.45 0.55 4.80
C THR A 166 -18.73 -0.21 5.13
N ALA A 167 -19.25 -1.01 4.20
CA ALA A 167 -20.39 -1.87 4.46
C ALA A 167 -20.07 -2.97 5.48
N THR A 168 -18.91 -3.62 5.35
CA THR A 168 -18.43 -4.64 6.30
C THR A 168 -18.17 -4.05 7.69
N ALA A 169 -17.45 -2.92 7.78
CA ALA A 169 -17.25 -2.22 9.05
C ALA A 169 -18.56 -1.83 9.73
N ARG A 170 -19.58 -1.38 8.98
CA ARG A 170 -20.91 -1.10 9.54
C ARG A 170 -21.59 -2.34 10.10
N LEU A 171 -21.39 -3.52 9.49
CA LEU A 171 -21.94 -4.76 10.02
C LEU A 171 -21.23 -5.16 11.33
N GLU A 172 -19.91 -5.04 11.37
CA GLU A 172 -19.10 -5.28 12.57
C GLU A 172 -19.49 -4.32 13.71
N ASP A 173 -19.66 -3.03 13.44
CA ASP A 173 -20.12 -2.03 14.41
C ASP A 173 -21.50 -2.37 14.99
N LEU A 174 -22.42 -2.86 14.16
CA LEU A 174 -23.75 -3.30 14.59
C LEU A 174 -23.68 -4.56 15.47
N GLU A 175 -22.80 -5.51 15.15
CA GLU A 175 -22.56 -6.70 15.96
C GLU A 175 -21.93 -6.32 17.31
N MET A 176 -20.92 -5.45 17.31
CA MET A 176 -20.29 -4.94 18.54
C MET A 176 -21.29 -4.17 19.41
N ALA A 177 -22.13 -3.31 18.82
CA ALA A 177 -23.17 -2.60 19.55
C ALA A 177 -24.21 -3.55 20.15
N ARG A 178 -24.50 -4.68 19.49
CA ARG A 178 -25.37 -5.73 20.04
C ARG A 178 -24.71 -6.40 21.25
N ILE A 179 -23.44 -6.80 21.14
CA ILE A 179 -22.69 -7.41 22.24
C ILE A 179 -22.60 -6.45 23.44
N GLU A 180 -22.33 -5.17 23.19
CA GLU A 180 -22.29 -4.15 24.25
C GLU A 180 -23.65 -3.99 24.95
N ARG A 181 -24.76 -4.02 24.20
CA ARG A 181 -26.10 -3.97 24.81
C ARG A 181 -26.35 -5.19 25.69
N GLU A 182 -26.03 -6.38 25.21
CA GLU A 182 -26.18 -7.63 25.97
C GLU A 182 -25.33 -7.59 27.26
N LEU A 183 -24.10 -7.08 27.21
CA LEU A 183 -23.24 -6.89 28.38
C LEU A 183 -23.78 -5.84 29.36
N ARG A 184 -24.31 -4.72 28.87
CA ARG A 184 -24.93 -3.69 29.71
C ARG A 184 -26.17 -4.21 30.42
N GLU A 185 -27.02 -4.97 29.71
CA GLU A 185 -28.20 -5.59 30.32
C GLU A 185 -27.82 -6.60 31.42
N GLN A 186 -26.74 -7.37 31.22
CA GLN A 186 -26.20 -8.26 32.25
C GLN A 186 -25.68 -7.47 33.47
N ALA A 187 -24.89 -6.42 33.25
CA ALA A 187 -24.39 -5.58 34.34
C ALA A 187 -25.53 -4.89 35.11
N GLU A 188 -26.55 -4.35 34.43
CA GLU A 188 -27.74 -3.79 35.07
C GLU A 188 -28.52 -4.83 35.87
N ALA A 189 -28.60 -6.07 35.39
CA ALA A 189 -29.25 -7.15 36.13
C ALA A 189 -28.48 -7.49 37.41
N GLU A 190 -27.16 -7.59 37.35
CA GLU A 190 -26.29 -7.81 38.52
C GLU A 190 -26.40 -6.66 39.54
N GLU A 191 -26.40 -5.40 39.10
CA GLU A 191 -26.61 -4.25 39.99
C GLU A 191 -27.96 -4.31 40.69
N ARG A 192 -29.05 -4.64 39.96
CA ARG A 192 -30.38 -4.81 40.54
C ARG A 192 -30.42 -5.94 41.58
N GLU A 193 -29.69 -7.03 41.37
CA GLU A 193 -29.59 -8.11 42.36
C GLU A 193 -28.83 -7.66 43.61
N GLN A 194 -27.74 -6.91 43.46
CA GLN A 194 -27.01 -6.34 44.59
C GLN A 194 -27.84 -5.31 45.37
N GLU A 195 -28.62 -4.46 44.68
CA GLU A 195 -29.56 -3.54 45.32
C GLU A 195 -30.65 -4.28 46.10
N ARG A 196 -31.21 -5.35 45.53
CA ARG A 196 -32.18 -6.21 46.23
C ARG A 196 -31.58 -6.84 47.47
N ALA A 197 -30.37 -7.39 47.38
CA ALA A 197 -29.67 -7.97 48.52
C ALA A 197 -29.45 -6.93 49.64
N ARG A 198 -28.96 -5.73 49.28
CA ARG A 198 -28.80 -4.62 50.24
C ARG A 198 -30.11 -4.19 50.87
N TRP A 199 -31.19 -4.15 50.10
CA TRP A 199 -32.52 -3.83 50.61
C TRP A 199 -33.06 -4.90 51.57
N GLU A 200 -32.85 -6.18 51.26
CA GLU A 200 -33.20 -7.28 52.16
C GLU A 200 -32.42 -7.23 53.47
N GLU A 201 -31.12 -6.93 53.42
CA GLU A 201 -30.28 -6.71 54.62
C GLU A 201 -30.78 -5.53 55.45
N GLN A 202 -31.07 -4.39 54.82
CA GLN A 202 -31.62 -3.22 55.50
C GLN A 202 -32.96 -3.54 56.17
N LYS A 203 -33.81 -4.32 55.51
CA LYS A 203 -35.11 -4.74 56.08
C LYS A 203 -34.94 -5.67 57.28
N LYS A 204 -33.98 -6.60 57.24
CA LYS A 204 -33.63 -7.45 58.40
C LYS A 204 -33.13 -6.60 59.56
N TYR A 205 -32.21 -5.67 59.30
CA TYR A 205 -31.68 -4.76 60.30
C TYR A 205 -32.78 -3.88 60.92
N GLN A 206 -33.72 -3.38 60.12
CA GLN A 206 -34.90 -2.64 60.62
C GLN A 206 -35.76 -3.52 61.54
N SER A 207 -36.07 -4.75 61.14
CA SER A 207 -36.83 -5.69 61.97
C SER A 207 -36.13 -5.99 63.30
N GLU A 208 -34.81 -6.16 63.30
CA GLU A 208 -34.02 -6.39 64.52
C GLU A 208 -34.03 -5.15 65.44
N LEU A 209 -33.99 -3.94 64.86
CA LEU A 209 -34.07 -2.70 65.63
C LEU A 209 -35.46 -2.50 66.24
N GLU A 210 -36.52 -2.83 65.50
CA GLU A 210 -37.89 -2.80 65.99
C GLU A 210 -38.06 -3.76 67.18
N GLU A 211 -37.56 -5.00 67.09
CA GLU A 211 -37.57 -5.96 68.18
C GLU A 211 -36.81 -5.44 69.43
N GLN A 212 -35.67 -4.79 69.25
CA GLN A 212 -34.93 -4.16 70.36
C GLN A 212 -35.71 -3.02 71.03
N LEU A 213 -36.46 -2.23 70.25
CA LEU A 213 -37.30 -1.16 70.79
C LEU A 213 -38.49 -1.74 71.56
N GLU A 214 -39.16 -2.76 71.02
CA GLU A 214 -40.24 -3.49 71.71
C GLU A 214 -39.74 -4.08 73.04
N ASP A 215 -38.55 -4.67 73.04
CA ASP A 215 -37.90 -5.20 74.25
C ASP A 215 -37.63 -4.10 75.29
N GLN A 216 -37.16 -2.92 74.85
CA GLN A 216 -36.93 -1.78 75.75
C GLN A 216 -38.24 -1.25 76.33
N GLU A 217 -39.31 -1.17 75.54
CA GLU A 217 -40.62 -0.76 76.00
C GLU A 217 -41.21 -1.77 76.99
N ALA A 218 -41.09 -3.07 76.72
CA ALA A 218 -41.49 -4.12 77.63
C ALA A 218 -40.74 -4.05 78.98
N ARG A 219 -39.43 -3.74 78.96
CA ARG A 219 -38.65 -3.51 80.19
C ARG A 219 -39.14 -2.29 80.96
N LYS A 220 -39.47 -1.19 80.28
CA LYS A 220 -40.04 0.02 80.92
C LYS A 220 -41.39 -0.28 81.56
N LEU A 221 -42.26 -1.06 80.90
CA LEU A 221 -43.56 -1.47 81.44
C LEU A 221 -43.39 -2.32 82.70
N LYS A 222 -42.49 -3.32 82.70
CA LYS A 222 -42.18 -4.14 83.88
C LYS A 222 -41.65 -3.29 85.05
N ALA A 223 -40.72 -2.37 84.77
CA ALA A 223 -40.21 -1.45 85.80
C ALA A 223 -41.30 -0.54 86.37
N TYR A 224 -42.24 -0.09 85.53
CA TYR A 224 -43.38 0.72 85.97
C TYR A 224 -44.35 -0.10 86.84
N GLU A 225 -44.60 -1.36 86.51
CA GLU A 225 -45.39 -2.27 87.36
C GLU A 225 -44.73 -2.51 88.73
N GLU A 226 -43.41 -2.67 88.76
CA GLU A 226 -42.64 -2.79 90.01
C GLU A 226 -42.73 -1.50 90.85
N PHE A 227 -42.56 -0.33 90.22
CA PHE A 227 -42.73 0.96 90.89
C PHE A 227 -44.13 1.12 91.51
N LEU A 228 -45.19 0.70 90.81
CA LEU A 228 -46.55 0.76 91.36
C LEU A 228 -46.73 -0.15 92.58
N LYS A 229 -46.10 -1.35 92.57
CA LYS A 229 -46.10 -2.25 93.73
C LYS A 229 -45.34 -1.64 94.91
N GLU A 230 -44.16 -1.04 94.67
CA GLU A 230 -43.40 -0.33 95.70
C GLU A 230 -44.19 0.84 96.27
N LYS A 231 -44.86 1.62 95.43
CA LYS A 231 -45.72 2.74 95.87
C LYS A 231 -46.84 2.26 96.79
N LEU A 232 -47.51 1.14 96.46
CA LEU A 232 -48.55 0.56 97.32
C LEU A 232 -47.98 0.15 98.70
N VAL A 233 -46.80 -0.48 98.72
CA VAL A 233 -46.11 -0.84 99.97
C VAL A 233 -45.73 0.41 100.77
N ILE A 234 -45.27 1.48 100.12
CA ILE A 234 -44.96 2.75 100.77
C ILE A 234 -46.23 3.39 101.35
N ASP A 235 -47.34 3.39 100.60
CA ASP A 235 -48.63 3.93 101.06
C ASP A 235 -49.13 3.16 102.31
N GLU A 236 -48.95 1.83 102.37
CA GLU A 236 -49.23 1.01 103.57
C GLU A 236 -48.35 1.40 104.78
N ILE A 237 -47.05 1.63 104.56
CA ILE A 237 -46.13 2.09 105.62
C ILE A 237 -46.56 3.47 106.14
N VAL A 238 -46.93 4.39 105.24
CA VAL A 238 -47.39 5.74 105.61
C VAL A 238 -48.69 5.67 106.42
N GLN A 239 -49.64 4.81 106.04
CA GLN A 239 -50.87 4.61 106.84
C GLN A 239 -50.55 4.08 108.25
N ARG A 240 -49.60 3.14 108.35
CA ARG A 240 -49.14 2.62 109.64
C ARG A 240 -48.49 3.69 110.52
N ILE A 241 -47.71 4.60 109.94
CA ILE A 241 -47.15 5.77 110.64
C ILE A 241 -48.26 6.69 111.16
N TYR A 242 -49.28 7.00 110.34
CA TYR A 242 -50.41 7.82 110.80
C TYR A 242 -51.20 7.16 111.94
N GLU A 243 -51.35 5.83 111.93
CA GLU A 243 -51.98 5.09 113.01
C GLU A 243 -51.15 5.11 114.30
N GLU A 244 -49.83 4.93 114.20
CA GLU A 244 -48.91 5.06 115.34
C GLU A 244 -48.90 6.49 115.91
N ASP A 245 -48.83 7.51 115.06
CA ASP A 245 -48.89 8.92 115.47
C ASP A 245 -50.23 9.26 116.16
N ARG A 246 -51.34 8.68 115.70
CA ARG A 246 -52.66 8.83 116.35
C ARG A 246 -52.67 8.21 117.75
N GLN A 247 -52.05 7.05 117.94
CA GLN A 247 -51.93 6.39 119.24
C GLN A 247 -51.03 7.21 120.19
N VAL A 248 -49.92 7.76 119.68
CA VAL A 248 -49.03 8.65 120.44
C VAL A 248 -49.78 9.92 120.88
N ALA A 249 -50.56 10.54 119.99
CA ALA A 249 -51.36 11.73 120.30
C ALA A 249 -52.43 11.45 121.38
N GLN A 250 -53.07 10.28 121.35
CA GLN A 250 -54.04 9.87 122.38
C GLN A 250 -53.36 9.65 123.75
N ALA A 251 -52.21 8.97 123.77
CA ALA A 251 -51.42 8.80 124.98
C ALA A 251 -50.90 10.13 125.56
N GLN A 252 -50.56 11.10 124.70
CA GLN A 252 -50.22 12.46 125.14
C GLN A 252 -51.42 13.19 125.73
N MET A 253 -52.62 13.07 125.16
CA MET A 253 -53.85 13.68 125.70
C MET A 253 -54.21 13.12 127.09
N GLU A 254 -53.99 11.83 127.33
CA GLU A 254 -54.19 11.22 128.66
C GLU A 254 -53.16 11.73 129.67
N LYS A 255 -51.89 11.85 129.28
CA LYS A 255 -50.84 12.47 130.11
C LYS A 255 -51.13 13.95 130.39
N GLN A 256 -51.65 14.70 129.41
CA GLN A 256 -52.07 16.09 129.58
C GLN A 256 -53.27 16.22 130.52
N ARG A 257 -54.22 15.28 130.51
CA ARG A 257 -55.36 15.30 131.45
C ARG A 257 -54.93 15.01 132.89
N ALA A 258 -54.02 14.07 133.09
CA ALA A 258 -53.42 13.81 134.41
C ALA A 258 -52.60 15.00 134.92
N ALA A 259 -51.76 15.59 134.05
CA ALA A 259 -51.03 16.82 134.36
C ALA A 259 -51.97 18.00 134.62
N LYS A 260 -53.13 18.07 133.96
CA LYS A 260 -54.12 19.15 134.16
C LYS A 260 -54.86 19.05 135.49
N SER A 261 -55.14 17.85 136.01
CA SER A 261 -55.69 17.72 137.37
C SER A 261 -54.65 18.07 138.44
N GLU A 262 -53.39 17.69 138.24
CA GLU A 262 -52.29 18.11 139.12
C GLU A 262 -52.03 19.62 139.04
N MET A 263 -52.19 20.21 137.84
CA MET A 263 -52.10 21.65 137.61
C MET A 263 -53.27 22.42 138.23
N ASP A 264 -54.51 21.91 138.21
CA ASP A 264 -55.65 22.59 138.83
C ASP A 264 -55.51 22.67 140.37
N ASP A 265 -54.93 21.64 140.99
CA ASP A 265 -54.59 21.65 142.42
C ASP A 265 -53.40 22.58 142.74
N PHE A 266 -52.40 22.65 141.85
CA PHE A 266 -51.30 23.62 141.94
C PHE A 266 -51.77 25.07 141.67
N MET A 267 -52.74 25.28 140.78
CA MET A 267 -53.25 26.61 140.39
C MET A 267 -54.14 27.22 141.47
N ARG A 268 -54.81 26.43 142.32
CA ARG A 268 -55.45 26.96 143.55
C ARG A 268 -54.43 27.49 144.55
N GLN A 269 -53.26 26.85 144.64
CA GLN A 269 -52.15 27.29 145.48
C GLN A 269 -51.39 28.48 144.85
N ARG A 270 -51.32 28.53 143.51
CA ARG A 270 -50.66 29.60 142.74
C ARG A 270 -51.53 30.86 142.54
N GLN A 271 -52.86 30.79 142.48
CA GLN A 271 -53.72 31.99 142.43
C GLN A 271 -53.63 32.82 143.72
N ALA A 272 -53.26 32.20 144.85
CA ALA A 272 -52.89 32.92 146.07
C ALA A 272 -51.52 33.63 145.95
N TRP A 273 -50.62 33.12 145.10
CA TRP A 273 -49.28 33.67 144.82
C TRP A 273 -49.27 34.70 143.66
N GLN A 274 -50.10 34.53 142.62
CA GLN A 274 -50.10 35.39 141.44
C GLN A 274 -50.72 36.77 141.68
N ARG A 275 -51.66 36.90 142.63
CA ARG A 275 -52.12 38.22 143.10
C ARG A 275 -50.97 39.07 143.70
N TYR A 276 -49.86 38.43 144.07
CA TYR A 276 -48.68 39.09 144.63
C TYR A 276 -47.61 39.39 143.55
N GLU A 277 -47.67 38.76 142.37
CA GLU A 277 -46.62 38.85 141.33
C GLU A 277 -47.06 39.63 140.07
N GLU A 278 -48.36 39.69 139.74
CA GLU A 278 -48.90 40.46 138.60
C GLU A 278 -48.62 41.97 138.66
N GLU A 279 -48.29 42.51 139.84
CA GLU A 279 -47.84 43.90 140.00
C GLU A 279 -46.40 44.12 139.49
N GLN A 280 -45.57 43.07 139.39
CA GLN A 280 -44.14 43.19 139.05
C GLN A 280 -43.84 42.97 137.55
N MET A 281 -44.63 42.13 136.85
CA MET A 281 -44.31 41.69 135.47
C MET A 281 -44.82 42.63 134.35
N ARG A 282 -45.65 43.63 134.64
CA ARG A 282 -46.06 44.63 133.64
C ARG A 282 -44.87 45.45 133.12
N GLU A 283 -43.79 45.56 133.90
CA GLU A 283 -42.65 46.42 133.60
C GLU A 283 -41.62 45.81 132.64
N GLU A 284 -41.60 44.47 132.46
CA GLU A 284 -40.56 43.82 131.63
C GLU A 284 -40.96 43.59 130.16
N ASN A 285 -42.25 43.51 129.84
CA ASN A 285 -42.75 43.21 128.49
C ASN A 285 -42.55 44.34 127.45
N GLU A 286 -42.17 45.55 127.88
CA GLU A 286 -41.85 46.63 126.95
C GLU A 286 -40.51 46.44 126.19
N ARG A 287 -39.64 45.52 126.64
CA ARG A 287 -38.28 45.37 126.08
C ARG A 287 -38.18 44.50 124.83
N ILE A 288 -39.18 43.65 124.55
CA ILE A 288 -39.09 42.61 123.49
C ILE A 288 -39.45 43.13 122.08
N LEU A 289 -40.15 44.26 121.96
CA LEU A 289 -40.57 44.82 120.66
C LEU A 289 -39.43 45.34 119.77
N LYS A 290 -38.22 45.53 120.30
CA LYS A 290 -37.09 46.15 119.57
C LYS A 290 -36.26 45.20 118.69
N HIS A 291 -36.37 43.88 118.88
CA HIS A 291 -35.53 42.89 118.17
C HIS A 291 -36.10 42.47 116.79
N ALA A 292 -37.31 42.89 116.43
CA ALA A 292 -37.98 42.48 115.19
C ALA A 292 -37.60 43.32 113.94
N HIS A 293 -36.96 44.48 114.10
CA HIS A 293 -36.69 45.44 113.02
C HIS A 293 -35.41 45.16 112.20
N GLU A 294 -34.48 44.35 112.72
CA GLU A 294 -33.13 44.21 112.10
C GLU A 294 -33.03 43.15 110.98
N LYS A 295 -34.05 42.31 110.79
CA LYS A 295 -33.98 41.18 109.83
C LYS A 295 -34.40 41.52 108.38
N GLN A 296 -34.94 42.72 108.13
CA GLN A 296 -35.57 43.09 106.86
C GLN A 296 -34.61 43.78 105.85
N GLU A 297 -33.41 44.20 106.27
CA GLU A 297 -32.47 44.96 105.44
C GLU A 297 -31.47 44.10 104.63
N GLN A 298 -31.29 42.80 104.95
CA GLN A 298 -30.25 41.95 104.33
C GLN A 298 -30.61 41.37 102.94
N GLU A 299 -31.88 41.40 102.52
CA GLU A 299 -32.29 40.82 101.22
C GLU A 299 -32.20 41.79 100.03
N ARG A 300 -32.07 43.10 100.27
CA ARG A 300 -32.09 44.12 99.21
C ARG A 300 -30.77 44.29 98.43
N GLU A 301 -29.64 43.79 98.94
CA GLU A 301 -28.31 44.03 98.34
C GLU A 301 -27.88 43.00 97.26
N ARG A 302 -28.52 41.83 97.18
CA ARG A 302 -28.10 40.76 96.24
C ARG A 302 -28.50 40.97 94.78
N MET A 303 -29.51 41.79 94.49
CA MET A 303 -30.10 41.91 93.14
C MET A 303 -29.43 42.96 92.22
N ARG A 304 -28.51 43.79 92.72
CA ARG A 304 -27.90 44.87 91.90
C ARG A 304 -26.71 44.44 91.03
N GLY A 305 -26.01 43.33 91.33
CA GLY A 305 -24.76 42.96 90.66
C GLY A 305 -24.87 42.20 89.32
N LEU A 306 -26.07 41.81 88.89
CA LEU A 306 -26.28 41.00 87.66
C LEU A 306 -26.49 41.84 86.39
N LEU A 307 -27.01 43.06 86.51
CA LEU A 307 -27.36 43.91 85.36
C LEU A 307 -26.15 44.63 84.72
N GLU A 308 -25.10 44.95 85.48
CA GLU A 308 -23.94 45.74 84.99
C GLU A 308 -22.96 44.94 84.10
N ARG A 309 -23.09 43.60 84.02
CA ARG A 309 -22.19 42.71 83.25
C ARG A 309 -22.68 42.40 81.84
N GLU A 310 -23.95 42.65 81.52
CA GLU A 310 -24.50 42.42 80.17
C GLU A 310 -24.29 43.63 79.25
N GLU A 311 -24.35 44.86 79.79
CA GLU A 311 -24.20 46.10 79.01
C GLU A 311 -22.78 46.27 78.41
N GLN A 312 -21.75 45.69 79.02
CA GLN A 312 -20.36 45.79 78.52
C GLN A 312 -20.03 44.82 77.37
N LYS A 313 -20.84 43.77 77.15
CA LYS A 313 -20.62 42.77 76.08
C LYS A 313 -21.24 43.18 74.74
N GLU A 314 -22.34 43.92 74.77
CA GLU A 314 -23.01 44.42 73.56
C GLU A 314 -22.20 45.53 72.88
N HIS A 315 -21.59 46.44 73.66
CA HIS A 315 -20.78 47.54 73.13
C HIS A 315 -19.52 47.08 72.34
N LEU A 316 -18.98 45.90 72.68
CA LEU A 316 -17.79 45.32 72.05
C LEU A 316 -18.13 44.57 70.75
N ARG A 317 -19.38 44.08 70.61
CA ARG A 317 -19.89 43.43 69.38
C ARG A 317 -20.19 44.45 68.29
N GLU A 318 -20.76 45.60 68.65
CA GLU A 318 -21.02 46.71 67.71
C GLU A 318 -19.72 47.25 67.08
N GLN A 319 -18.66 47.41 67.87
CA GLN A 319 -17.36 47.90 67.36
C GLN A 319 -16.65 46.91 66.43
N LEU A 320 -16.91 45.60 66.57
CA LEU A 320 -16.38 44.55 65.69
C LEU A 320 -17.17 44.47 64.38
N ALA A 321 -18.50 44.67 64.42
CA ALA A 321 -19.36 44.70 63.24
C ALA A 321 -19.07 45.89 62.32
N ASP A 322 -18.72 47.05 62.88
CA ASP A 322 -18.42 48.25 62.09
C ASP A 322 -17.02 48.23 61.45
N LYS A 323 -16.05 47.55 62.09
CA LYS A 323 -14.73 47.32 61.46
C LYS A 323 -14.82 46.35 60.28
N LEU A 324 -15.61 45.29 60.41
CA LEU A 324 -15.80 44.31 59.33
C LEU A 324 -16.56 44.89 58.13
N ARG A 325 -17.44 45.88 58.35
CA ARG A 325 -18.14 46.61 57.27
C ARG A 325 -17.18 47.52 56.50
N ARG A 326 -16.32 48.28 57.18
CA ARG A 326 -15.34 49.16 56.52
C ARG A 326 -14.31 48.39 55.70
N GLU A 327 -13.80 47.26 56.22
CA GLU A 327 -12.87 46.42 55.46
C GLU A 327 -13.50 45.79 54.20
N ARG A 328 -14.80 45.48 54.23
CA ARG A 328 -15.54 44.98 53.04
C ARG A 328 -15.79 46.09 52.02
N GLU A 329 -16.17 47.28 52.47
CA GLU A 329 -16.37 48.45 51.59
C GLU A 329 -15.06 48.85 50.89
N GLU A 330 -13.92 48.84 51.61
CA GLU A 330 -12.60 49.11 51.02
C GLU A 330 -12.18 48.02 50.01
N GLN A 331 -12.50 46.75 50.25
CA GLN A 331 -12.24 45.66 49.30
C GLN A 331 -13.10 45.78 48.04
N GLU A 332 -14.38 46.12 48.19
CA GLU A 332 -15.28 46.34 47.06
C GLU A 332 -14.90 47.57 46.23
N GLU A 333 -14.40 48.64 46.84
CA GLU A 333 -13.85 49.80 46.12
C GLU A 333 -12.57 49.44 45.34
N MET A 334 -11.67 48.67 45.95
CA MET A 334 -10.45 48.19 45.28
C MET A 334 -10.74 47.24 44.11
N ASP A 335 -11.76 46.40 44.22
CA ASP A 335 -12.16 45.49 43.15
C ASP A 335 -12.93 46.22 42.02
N ARG A 336 -13.69 47.29 42.34
CA ARG A 336 -14.27 48.18 41.31
C ARG A 336 -13.19 48.91 40.51
N ILE A 337 -12.16 49.44 41.17
CA ILE A 337 -11.04 50.12 40.48
C ILE A 337 -10.25 49.14 39.60
N ARG A 338 -10.09 47.87 40.01
CA ARG A 338 -9.46 46.83 39.18
C ARG A 338 -10.29 46.46 37.96
N LEU A 339 -11.61 46.41 38.09
CA LEU A 339 -12.53 46.15 36.98
C LEU A 339 -12.55 47.32 35.99
N GLU A 340 -12.59 48.57 36.49
CA GLU A 340 -12.55 49.77 35.65
C GLU A 340 -11.21 49.89 34.88
N LEU A 341 -10.08 49.58 35.51
CA LEU A 341 -8.77 49.55 34.85
C LEU A 341 -8.69 48.46 33.77
N ALA A 342 -9.23 47.26 34.04
CA ALA A 342 -9.26 46.18 33.05
C ALA A 342 -10.17 46.51 31.85
N GLU A 343 -11.30 47.20 32.08
CA GLU A 343 -12.16 47.69 31.01
C GLU A 343 -11.49 48.78 30.17
N GLU A 344 -10.77 49.72 30.78
CA GLU A 344 -10.01 50.74 30.04
C GLU A 344 -8.85 50.14 29.24
N GLU A 345 -8.11 49.17 29.79
CA GLU A 345 -7.03 48.47 29.06
C GLU A 345 -7.57 47.69 27.85
N MET A 346 -8.76 47.09 27.97
CA MET A 346 -9.42 46.42 26.85
C MET A 346 -9.91 47.41 25.79
N ARG A 347 -10.50 48.55 26.20
CA ARG A 347 -10.90 49.63 25.29
C ARG A 347 -9.70 50.25 24.57
N ASP A 348 -8.56 50.40 25.23
CA ASP A 348 -7.33 50.88 24.60
C ASP A 348 -6.71 49.89 23.62
N ARG A 349 -6.75 48.59 23.93
CA ARG A 349 -6.33 47.54 22.98
C ARG A 349 -7.22 47.52 21.74
N GLU A 350 -8.53 47.69 21.89
CA GLU A 350 -9.47 47.78 20.76
C GLU A 350 -9.23 49.05 19.94
N ARG A 351 -9.03 50.21 20.57
CA ARG A 351 -8.66 51.47 19.87
C ARG A 351 -7.35 51.33 19.10
N GLN A 352 -6.35 50.62 19.64
CA GLN A 352 -5.09 50.36 18.94
C GLN A 352 -5.27 49.39 17.75
N ARG A 353 -6.12 48.37 17.88
CA ARG A 353 -6.45 47.46 16.77
C ARG A 353 -7.19 48.20 15.65
N GLU A 354 -8.17 49.03 15.98
CA GLU A 354 -8.89 49.85 15.00
C GLU A 354 -7.96 50.86 14.29
N ARG A 355 -7.02 51.47 15.02
CA ARG A 355 -5.98 52.34 14.42
C ARG A 355 -5.05 51.56 13.49
N MET A 356 -4.64 50.35 13.86
CA MET A 356 -3.80 49.50 13.00
C MET A 356 -4.57 49.04 11.75
N GLU A 357 -5.84 48.67 11.87
CA GLU A 357 -6.68 48.27 10.73
C GLU A 357 -6.97 49.44 9.79
N THR A 358 -7.24 50.62 10.34
CA THR A 358 -7.42 51.85 9.53
C THR A 358 -6.13 52.28 8.86
N GLU A 359 -4.98 52.19 9.54
CA GLU A 359 -3.66 52.45 8.95
C GLU A 359 -3.30 51.44 7.85
N GLN A 360 -3.61 50.15 8.05
CA GLN A 360 -3.41 49.13 7.02
C GLN A 360 -4.31 49.35 5.80
N ARG A 361 -5.58 49.73 5.99
CA ARG A 361 -6.49 50.10 4.88
C ARG A 361 -6.00 51.33 4.12
N ILE A 362 -5.47 52.33 4.82
CA ILE A 362 -4.88 53.53 4.20
C ILE A 362 -3.59 53.18 3.44
N ARG A 363 -2.71 52.34 4.01
CA ARG A 363 -1.49 51.86 3.32
C ARG A 363 -1.79 51.03 2.09
N GLN A 364 -2.78 50.14 2.15
CA GLN A 364 -3.21 49.35 0.99
C GLN A 364 -3.79 50.25 -0.11
N ARG A 365 -4.56 51.28 0.25
CA ARG A 365 -5.10 52.25 -0.71
C ARG A 365 -4.01 53.13 -1.34
N LEU A 366 -3.02 53.58 -0.58
CA LEU A 366 -1.87 54.34 -1.09
C LEU A 366 -0.96 53.48 -1.97
N ALA A 367 -0.72 52.22 -1.61
CA ALA A 367 0.07 51.28 -2.43
C ALA A 367 -0.62 50.99 -3.78
N LEU A 368 -1.96 50.84 -3.79
CA LEU A 368 -2.75 50.70 -5.02
C LEU A 368 -2.73 51.95 -5.89
N GLN A 369 -2.73 53.16 -5.30
CA GLN A 369 -2.60 54.41 -6.05
C GLN A 369 -1.19 54.59 -6.64
N GLN A 370 -0.14 54.28 -5.88
CA GLN A 370 1.25 54.36 -6.35
C GLN A 370 1.52 53.35 -7.47
N ALA A 371 1.04 52.11 -7.36
CA ALA A 371 1.18 51.11 -8.43
C ALA A 371 0.46 51.53 -9.73
N ALA A 372 -0.70 52.20 -9.63
CA ALA A 372 -1.41 52.70 -10.81
C ALA A 372 -0.69 53.88 -11.49
N GLU A 373 -0.05 54.76 -10.72
CA GLU A 373 0.78 55.86 -11.24
C GLU A 373 2.06 55.33 -11.92
N GLU A 374 2.71 54.31 -11.35
CA GLU A 374 3.89 53.65 -11.93
C GLU A 374 3.55 52.94 -13.25
N ASP A 375 2.42 52.24 -13.33
CA ASP A 375 1.95 51.58 -14.55
C ASP A 375 1.60 52.56 -15.68
N LEU A 376 1.05 53.73 -15.36
CA LEU A 376 0.77 54.80 -16.32
C LEU A 376 2.07 55.46 -16.83
N ALA A 377 3.03 55.71 -15.94
CA ALA A 377 4.33 56.27 -16.30
C ALA A 377 5.14 55.30 -17.19
N ALA A 378 5.11 54.00 -16.87
CA ALA A 378 5.77 52.96 -17.66
C ALA A 378 5.16 52.80 -19.06
N LYS A 379 3.83 52.92 -19.20
CA LYS A 379 3.14 52.92 -20.51
C LYS A 379 3.48 54.15 -21.34
N ALA A 380 3.56 55.34 -20.75
CA ALA A 380 3.93 56.56 -21.44
C ALA A 380 5.39 56.52 -21.96
N ALA A 381 6.32 56.05 -21.13
CA ALA A 381 7.73 55.93 -21.50
C ALA A 381 7.99 54.91 -22.64
N ARG A 382 7.15 53.88 -22.74
CA ARG A 382 7.25 52.87 -23.80
C ARG A 382 6.77 53.39 -25.15
N LEU A 383 5.69 54.17 -25.17
CA LEU A 383 5.16 54.78 -26.40
C LEU A 383 6.10 55.86 -26.98
N GLU A 384 6.80 56.62 -26.12
CA GLU A 384 7.81 57.60 -26.54
C GLU A 384 9.03 56.93 -27.19
N ARG A 385 9.46 55.75 -26.70
CA ARG A 385 10.57 54.99 -27.30
C ARG A 385 10.21 54.40 -28.66
N GLU A 386 8.99 53.86 -28.81
CA GLU A 386 8.51 53.31 -30.09
C GLU A 386 8.40 54.41 -31.18
N ARG A 387 7.98 55.63 -30.81
CA ARG A 387 7.97 56.78 -31.74
C ARG A 387 9.36 57.24 -32.19
N ALA A 388 10.33 57.24 -31.27
CA ALA A 388 11.71 57.64 -31.59
C ALA A 388 12.40 56.64 -32.54
N GLU A 389 12.08 55.35 -32.45
CA GLU A 389 12.60 54.30 -33.33
C GLU A 389 12.01 54.39 -34.76
N GLU A 390 10.73 54.74 -34.89
CA GLU A 390 10.05 54.90 -36.19
C GLU A 390 10.55 56.13 -36.97
N GLU A 391 10.87 57.23 -36.29
CA GLU A 391 11.43 58.44 -36.92
C GLU A 391 12.87 58.22 -37.42
N ALA A 392 13.69 57.48 -36.67
CA ALA A 392 15.04 57.10 -37.08
C ALA A 392 15.04 56.20 -38.33
N PHE A 393 14.05 55.31 -38.46
CA PHE A 393 13.90 54.43 -39.63
C PHE A 393 13.47 55.19 -40.90
N ARG A 394 12.60 56.22 -40.77
CA ARG A 394 12.17 57.06 -41.91
C ARG A 394 13.29 57.90 -42.50
N VAL A 395 14.17 58.45 -41.67
CA VAL A 395 15.32 59.26 -42.13
C VAL A 395 16.35 58.40 -42.87
N ALA A 396 16.66 57.20 -42.35
CA ALA A 396 17.61 56.28 -42.97
C ALA A 396 17.15 55.75 -44.35
N MET A 397 15.83 55.61 -44.57
CA MET A 397 15.31 55.11 -45.85
C MET A 397 15.33 56.18 -46.96
N LEU A 398 15.17 57.47 -46.61
CA LEU A 398 15.18 58.59 -47.57
C LEU A 398 16.59 58.93 -48.08
N GLU A 399 17.63 58.73 -47.27
CA GLU A 399 19.03 58.95 -47.68
C GLU A 399 19.54 57.90 -48.69
N LYS A 400 19.04 56.67 -48.61
CA LYS A 400 19.41 55.57 -49.51
C LYS A 400 18.92 55.80 -50.95
N PHE A 401 17.69 56.31 -51.12
CA PHE A 401 17.11 56.55 -52.45
C PHE A 401 17.74 57.75 -53.17
N ALA A 402 18.23 58.75 -52.42
CA ALA A 402 18.90 59.92 -52.99
C ALA A 402 20.31 59.63 -53.55
N LEU A 403 20.95 58.55 -53.11
CA LEU A 403 22.27 58.11 -53.56
C LEU A 403 22.22 57.27 -54.84
N ASP A 404 21.13 56.51 -55.04
CA ASP A 404 20.95 55.63 -56.20
C ASP A 404 20.42 56.38 -57.45
N ASP A 405 19.67 57.47 -57.28
CA ASP A 405 19.14 58.27 -58.41
C ASP A 405 20.20 59.15 -59.12
N ARG A 406 21.39 59.33 -58.52
CA ARG A 406 22.45 60.20 -59.05
C ARG A 406 23.43 59.47 -60.00
N LEU A 407 23.41 58.14 -60.04
CA LEU A 407 24.38 57.31 -60.77
C LEU A 407 23.89 56.85 -62.16
N GLU A 408 22.62 57.10 -62.53
CA GLU A 408 22.01 56.47 -63.70
C GLU A 408 22.05 57.30 -65.01
N GLN A 409 22.39 58.59 -64.94
CA GLN A 409 22.29 59.51 -66.09
C GLN A 409 23.53 59.65 -67.00
N MET A 410 24.69 59.09 -66.65
CA MET A 410 25.94 59.33 -67.40
C MET A 410 26.55 58.06 -68.00
N ASN A 411 25.83 57.36 -68.90
CA ASN A 411 26.44 56.32 -69.75
C ASN A 411 25.60 55.97 -71.00
N ALA A 412 24.94 56.94 -71.65
CA ALA A 412 23.97 56.67 -72.71
C ALA A 412 24.54 56.24 -74.08
N GLN A 413 25.84 56.48 -74.37
CA GLN A 413 26.39 56.28 -75.72
C GLN A 413 27.23 55.01 -75.91
N ARG A 414 27.77 54.41 -74.84
CA ARG A 414 28.31 53.03 -74.84
C ARG A 414 27.21 51.96 -74.93
N ARG A 415 25.94 52.35 -74.69
CA ARG A 415 24.78 51.44 -74.65
C ARG A 415 24.38 50.88 -76.02
N ARG A 416 24.79 51.44 -77.17
CA ARG A 416 24.22 51.03 -78.47
C ARG A 416 24.93 49.82 -79.11
N MET A 417 26.27 49.76 -79.03
CA MET A 417 27.05 48.62 -79.53
C MET A 417 27.01 47.44 -78.55
N LYS A 418 27.17 47.71 -77.24
CA LYS A 418 26.93 46.70 -76.20
C LYS A 418 25.47 46.22 -76.17
N ARG A 419 24.48 46.98 -76.67
CA ARG A 419 23.07 46.54 -76.71
C ARG A 419 22.86 45.31 -77.57
N GLN A 420 23.53 45.16 -78.72
CA GLN A 420 23.27 44.00 -79.59
C GLN A 420 23.94 42.72 -79.09
N GLU A 421 25.15 42.81 -78.53
CA GLU A 421 25.80 41.68 -77.84
C GLU A 421 25.13 41.36 -76.51
N HIS A 422 24.73 42.38 -75.73
CA HIS A 422 23.87 42.17 -74.56
C HIS A 422 22.50 41.65 -74.95
N THR A 423 21.87 42.04 -76.05
CA THR A 423 20.54 41.50 -76.42
C THR A 423 20.65 40.01 -76.70
N ARG A 424 21.68 39.55 -77.42
CA ARG A 424 21.91 38.10 -77.64
C ARG A 424 22.34 37.37 -76.37
N ALA A 425 23.22 37.95 -75.56
CA ALA A 425 23.63 37.36 -74.28
C ALA A 425 22.51 37.38 -73.23
N VAL A 426 21.63 38.39 -73.26
CA VAL A 426 20.44 38.54 -72.40
C VAL A 426 19.33 37.62 -72.89
N GLU A 427 19.14 37.42 -74.19
CA GLU A 427 18.22 36.40 -74.74
C GLU A 427 18.70 35.01 -74.38
N ALA A 428 19.99 34.68 -74.53
CA ALA A 428 20.55 33.42 -74.05
C ALA A 428 20.42 33.26 -72.53
N LEU A 429 20.69 34.31 -71.73
CA LEU A 429 20.46 34.31 -70.28
C LEU A 429 18.96 34.23 -69.92
N ILE A 430 18.06 34.75 -70.74
CA ILE A 430 16.60 34.67 -70.56
C ILE A 430 16.11 33.27 -70.91
N GLU A 431 16.61 32.64 -71.97
CA GLU A 431 16.31 31.26 -72.36
C GLU A 431 16.90 30.28 -71.34
N GLU A 432 18.15 30.47 -70.89
CA GLU A 432 18.75 29.70 -69.80
C GLU A 432 17.99 29.91 -68.48
N ARG A 433 17.56 31.14 -68.16
CA ARG A 433 16.73 31.43 -66.98
C ARG A 433 15.32 30.84 -67.11
N ARG A 434 14.74 30.78 -68.32
CA ARG A 434 13.44 30.12 -68.58
C ARG A 434 13.57 28.61 -68.46
N ALA A 435 14.58 28.00 -69.07
CA ALA A 435 14.88 26.58 -68.96
C ALA A 435 15.21 26.18 -67.52
N ARG A 436 16.00 26.98 -66.80
CA ARG A 436 16.29 26.79 -65.38
C ARG A 436 15.05 26.94 -64.52
N LYS A 437 14.18 27.92 -64.77
CA LYS A 437 12.91 28.11 -64.05
C LYS A 437 11.89 27.01 -64.37
N GLU A 438 11.87 26.48 -65.58
CA GLU A 438 11.05 25.33 -65.96
C GLU A 438 11.56 24.03 -65.33
N PHE A 439 12.87 23.83 -65.30
CA PHE A 439 13.50 22.72 -64.58
C PHE A 439 13.26 22.83 -63.07
N GLU A 440 13.45 24.01 -62.47
CA GLU A 440 13.15 24.28 -61.05
C GLU A 440 11.66 24.05 -60.76
N ARG A 441 10.74 24.50 -61.62
CA ARG A 441 9.29 24.23 -61.47
C ARG A 441 8.96 22.75 -61.60
N GLN A 442 9.59 22.02 -62.52
CA GLN A 442 9.38 20.57 -62.65
C GLN A 442 9.95 19.81 -61.44
N GLN A 443 11.08 20.27 -60.89
CA GLN A 443 11.65 19.72 -59.66
C GLN A 443 10.77 20.03 -58.45
N GLU A 444 10.24 21.24 -58.33
CA GLU A 444 9.29 21.66 -57.29
C GLU A 444 8.00 20.83 -57.37
N GLN A 445 7.42 20.66 -58.56
CA GLN A 445 6.24 19.80 -58.75
C GLN A 445 6.54 18.33 -58.39
N ARG A 446 7.72 17.81 -58.74
CA ARG A 446 8.12 16.46 -58.34
C ARG A 446 8.29 16.35 -56.83
N GLN A 447 8.92 17.33 -56.20
CA GLN A 447 9.09 17.41 -54.74
C GLN A 447 7.73 17.48 -54.04
N ASP A 448 6.83 18.35 -54.48
CA ASP A 448 5.46 18.47 -53.96
C ASP A 448 4.70 17.15 -54.08
N MET A 449 4.78 16.47 -55.22
CA MET A 449 4.13 15.18 -55.39
C MET A 449 4.73 14.11 -54.47
N THR A 450 6.06 14.08 -54.31
CA THR A 450 6.71 13.15 -53.36
C THR A 450 6.36 13.46 -51.90
N MET A 451 6.26 14.75 -51.54
CA MET A 451 5.87 15.19 -50.20
C MET A 451 4.42 14.82 -49.91
N ARG A 452 3.51 15.04 -50.87
CA ARG A 452 2.10 14.61 -50.74
C ARG A 452 1.97 13.11 -50.58
N GLN A 453 2.69 12.32 -51.37
CA GLN A 453 2.69 10.86 -51.24
C GLN A 453 3.26 10.41 -49.89
N ALA A 454 4.32 11.05 -49.40
CA ALA A 454 4.89 10.77 -48.09
C ALA A 454 3.92 11.15 -46.95
N GLU A 455 3.22 12.28 -47.05
CA GLU A 455 2.20 12.69 -46.09
C GLU A 455 0.99 11.74 -46.10
N GLU A 456 0.51 11.32 -47.27
CA GLU A 456 -0.57 10.34 -47.39
C GLU A 456 -0.17 8.99 -46.79
N ALA A 457 1.05 8.51 -47.07
CA ALA A 457 1.58 7.30 -46.47
C ALA A 457 1.68 7.42 -44.95
N ARG A 458 2.18 8.56 -44.45
CA ARG A 458 2.22 8.84 -43.00
C ARG A 458 0.82 8.85 -42.38
N ARG A 459 -0.16 9.48 -43.02
CA ARG A 459 -1.57 9.50 -42.55
C ARG A 459 -2.16 8.09 -42.47
N ARG A 460 -1.88 7.22 -43.45
CA ARG A 460 -2.32 5.82 -43.41
C ARG A 460 -1.73 5.07 -42.20
N VAL A 461 -0.43 5.22 -41.96
CA VAL A 461 0.23 4.59 -40.80
C VAL A 461 -0.33 5.12 -39.48
N ILE A 462 -0.62 6.42 -39.38
CA ILE A 462 -1.27 7.02 -38.20
C ILE A 462 -2.66 6.41 -37.98
N GLU A 463 -3.45 6.24 -39.03
CA GLU A 463 -4.79 5.69 -38.92
C GLU A 463 -4.77 4.21 -38.52
N GLU A 464 -3.89 3.41 -39.11
CA GLU A 464 -3.66 2.02 -38.71
C GLU A 464 -3.26 1.92 -37.23
N GLU A 465 -2.37 2.82 -36.78
CA GLU A 465 -1.89 2.82 -35.41
C GLU A 465 -2.97 3.27 -34.42
N ARG A 466 -3.79 4.25 -34.80
CA ARG A 466 -4.99 4.68 -34.05
C ARG A 466 -5.94 3.50 -33.86
N GLN A 467 -6.28 2.79 -34.94
CA GLN A 467 -7.17 1.63 -34.90
C GLN A 467 -6.58 0.50 -34.06
N ARG A 468 -5.27 0.25 -34.17
CA ARG A 468 -4.57 -0.74 -33.36
C ARG A 468 -4.63 -0.42 -31.86
N LEU A 469 -4.32 0.83 -31.46
CA LEU A 469 -4.42 1.28 -30.08
C LEU A 469 -5.85 1.12 -29.54
N LEU A 470 -6.85 1.45 -30.36
CA LEU A 470 -8.24 1.23 -30.01
C LEU A 470 -8.57 -0.25 -29.82
N ALA A 471 -8.19 -1.13 -30.74
CA ALA A 471 -8.45 -2.56 -30.62
C ALA A 471 -7.80 -3.18 -29.37
N GLU A 472 -6.55 -2.78 -29.06
CA GLU A 472 -5.79 -3.30 -27.91
C GLU A 472 -6.35 -2.85 -26.55
N HIS A 473 -6.85 -1.61 -26.47
CA HIS A 473 -7.25 -0.99 -25.19
C HIS A 473 -8.76 -0.86 -24.99
N ALA A 474 -9.57 -0.75 -26.05
CA ALA A 474 -11.00 -0.48 -25.93
C ALA A 474 -11.71 -1.61 -25.18
N THR A 475 -11.44 -2.88 -25.51
CA THR A 475 -12.02 -4.06 -24.85
C THR A 475 -11.84 -4.06 -23.33
N LYS A 476 -10.72 -3.55 -22.83
CA LYS A 476 -10.41 -3.45 -21.39
C LYS A 476 -11.10 -2.27 -20.71
N LEU A 477 -11.52 -1.27 -21.48
CA LEU A 477 -12.03 0.03 -21.03
C LEU A 477 -13.49 0.26 -21.41
N LEU A 478 -14.25 -0.81 -21.68
CA LEU A 478 -15.68 -0.73 -21.95
C LEU A 478 -16.39 0.02 -20.80
N GLY A 479 -17.17 1.05 -21.13
CA GLY A 479 -17.88 1.91 -20.18
C GLY A 479 -17.06 3.05 -19.55
N PHE A 480 -15.72 3.07 -19.71
CA PHE A 480 -14.85 4.10 -19.13
C PHE A 480 -14.20 5.02 -20.18
N LEU A 481 -14.42 4.75 -21.47
CA LEU A 481 -13.84 5.52 -22.57
C LEU A 481 -14.76 6.70 -22.97
N PRO A 482 -14.23 7.91 -23.21
CA PRO A 482 -15.07 9.01 -23.66
C PRO A 482 -15.54 8.83 -25.11
N LYS A 483 -16.79 9.21 -25.41
CA LYS A 483 -17.38 9.12 -26.77
C LYS A 483 -16.57 9.84 -27.84
N SER A 484 -15.84 10.90 -27.48
CA SER A 484 -15.00 11.72 -28.38
C SER A 484 -13.77 10.99 -28.92
N VAL A 485 -13.52 9.75 -28.52
CA VAL A 485 -12.43 8.93 -29.05
C VAL A 485 -12.81 8.36 -30.43
N PHE A 486 -14.08 8.05 -30.64
CA PHE A 486 -14.59 7.53 -31.91
C PHE A 486 -14.99 8.69 -32.84
N ARG A 487 -14.52 8.66 -34.10
CA ARG A 487 -14.92 9.66 -35.11
C ARG A 487 -16.36 9.45 -35.60
N GLY A 488 -16.90 8.24 -35.46
CA GLY A 488 -18.27 7.90 -35.82
C GLY A 488 -18.75 6.60 -35.17
N THR A 489 -20.03 6.30 -35.31
CA THR A 489 -20.65 5.07 -34.78
C THR A 489 -20.13 3.81 -35.47
N GLU A 490 -19.61 3.94 -36.70
CA GLU A 490 -18.99 2.84 -37.46
C GLU A 490 -17.70 2.32 -36.80
N GLU A 491 -16.85 3.22 -36.27
CA GLU A 491 -15.62 2.82 -35.56
C GLU A 491 -15.92 2.06 -34.27
N ALA A 492 -16.95 2.49 -33.53
CA ALA A 492 -17.39 1.77 -32.32
C ALA A 492 -17.97 0.38 -32.68
N ALA A 493 -18.66 0.26 -33.81
CA ALA A 493 -19.21 -1.02 -34.27
C ALA A 493 -18.13 -2.02 -34.72
N GLN A 494 -17.02 -1.54 -35.29
CA GLN A 494 -15.88 -2.40 -35.68
C GLN A 494 -15.21 -3.10 -34.50
N LEU A 495 -15.32 -2.54 -33.28
CA LEU A 495 -14.75 -3.11 -32.05
C LEU A 495 -15.66 -4.16 -31.40
N GLY A 496 -16.93 -4.24 -31.82
CA GLY A 496 -17.88 -5.26 -31.36
C GLY A 496 -19.28 -4.70 -31.07
N PRO A 497 -20.29 -5.60 -30.94
CA PRO A 497 -21.68 -5.20 -30.73
C PRO A 497 -21.91 -4.50 -29.38
N GLU A 498 -21.16 -4.86 -28.34
CA GLU A 498 -21.26 -4.25 -27.00
C GLU A 498 -20.79 -2.78 -26.99
N PHE A 499 -19.78 -2.45 -27.80
CA PHE A 499 -19.31 -1.07 -28.00
C PHE A 499 -20.34 -0.24 -28.78
N ALA A 500 -20.92 -0.83 -29.82
CA ALA A 500 -21.98 -0.17 -30.56
C ALA A 500 -23.17 0.17 -29.63
N GLU A 501 -23.59 -0.75 -28.76
CA GLU A 501 -24.72 -0.50 -27.87
C GLU A 501 -24.42 0.57 -26.80
N THR A 502 -23.28 0.46 -26.11
CA THR A 502 -22.89 1.38 -25.04
C THR A 502 -22.68 2.81 -25.53
N TYR A 503 -22.07 2.98 -26.71
CA TYR A 503 -21.72 4.30 -27.24
C TYR A 503 -22.76 4.87 -28.22
N SER A 504 -23.73 4.08 -28.71
CA SER A 504 -24.86 4.56 -29.54
C SER A 504 -25.98 5.22 -28.71
N ARG A 505 -26.15 4.84 -27.44
CA ARG A 505 -27.18 5.44 -26.57
C ARG A 505 -26.91 6.95 -26.36
N ARG A 506 -27.90 7.80 -26.66
CA ARG A 506 -27.88 9.23 -26.31
C ARG A 506 -27.63 9.37 -24.79
N PRO A 507 -26.79 10.31 -24.34
CA PRO A 507 -26.54 10.47 -22.92
C PRO A 507 -27.85 10.82 -22.21
N GLN A 508 -28.35 9.91 -21.37
CA GLN A 508 -29.03 10.35 -20.17
C GLN A 508 -27.93 11.03 -19.36
N HIS A 509 -28.10 12.32 -19.10
CA HIS A 509 -27.20 13.17 -18.31
C HIS A 509 -26.40 12.37 -17.27
N ASP A 510 -25.14 12.06 -17.59
CA ASP A 510 -24.28 11.23 -16.72
C ASP A 510 -23.88 12.07 -15.51
N MET A 511 -24.34 11.62 -14.35
CA MET A 511 -24.19 12.19 -13.01
C MET A 511 -22.74 12.20 -12.46
N TYR A 512 -21.72 12.26 -13.32
CA TYR A 512 -20.31 12.16 -12.93
C TYR A 512 -19.39 13.22 -13.56
N ASP A 513 -19.94 14.28 -14.17
CA ASP A 513 -19.17 15.41 -14.70
C ASP A 513 -18.97 16.57 -13.70
N ALA A 514 -19.21 16.31 -12.41
CA ALA A 514 -19.11 17.32 -11.36
C ALA A 514 -18.31 16.83 -10.14
N TYR A 515 -17.04 16.46 -10.32
CA TYR A 515 -16.03 16.43 -9.25
C TYR A 515 -14.62 16.67 -9.77
#